data_AF-A0A920F5R4-F1
#
_entry.id   AF-A0A920F5R4-F1
#
_cell.length_a   1.000
_cell.length_b   1.000
_cell.length_c   1.000
_cell.angle_alpha   90.00
_cell.angle_beta   90.00
_cell.angle_gamma   90.00
#
_symmetry.space_group_name_H-M   'P 1'
#
loop_
_entity.id
_entity.type
_entity.pdbx_description
1 polymer ?
#
loop_
_entity_poly.entity_id
_entity_poly.type
_entity_poly.pdbx_seq_one_letter_code
_entity_poly.pdbx_strand_id
1 'polypeptide(L)'
;MSYLMWANNWTNCPAAGKFLNTMNEISEQTYQFMGMPLMGDGDPNADQVFQVFLMDVKDPASYAKAYSNLMSSGEQCAGSWALVAMGPGMNVERYGTHFAYCGFKDIDVYLDGYMSNVTPTKEYTDFIKKVSNIRELKAVNMSGVVKDWAPQQ
;
A
#
# COMPACT_ATOMS: atom_id res chain seq x y z
N MET A 1 6.85 10.14 19.16
CA MET A 1 7.06 9.05 20.15
C MET A 1 6.52 7.70 19.68
N SER A 2 5.33 7.62 19.06
CA SER A 2 4.77 6.37 18.50
C SER A 2 5.69 5.65 17.50
N TYR A 3 6.35 6.38 16.60
CA TYR A 3 7.27 5.81 15.62
C TYR A 3 8.50 5.13 16.25
N LEU A 4 9.13 5.78 17.24
CA LEU A 4 10.25 5.20 17.97
C LEU A 4 9.82 3.95 18.74
N MET A 5 8.60 3.93 19.29
CA MET A 5 8.05 2.74 19.94
C MET A 5 7.81 1.60 18.95
N TRP A 6 7.28 1.88 17.76
CA TRP A 6 7.10 0.87 16.72
C TRP A 6 8.45 0.29 16.26
N ALA A 7 9.42 1.15 15.91
CA ALA A 7 10.74 0.70 15.48
C ALA A 7 11.46 -0.11 16.57
N ASN A 8 11.35 0.34 17.83
CA ASN A 8 11.93 -0.36 18.98
C ASN A 8 11.23 -1.70 19.24
N ASN A 9 9.91 -1.78 19.04
CA ASN A 9 9.15 -3.03 19.13
C ASN A 9 9.59 -4.00 18.03
N TRP A 10 9.70 -3.55 16.77
CA TRP A 10 10.18 -4.40 15.67
C TRP A 10 11.59 -4.94 15.93
N THR A 11 12.51 -4.05 16.33
CA THR A 11 13.93 -4.39 16.51
C THR A 11 14.15 -5.35 17.67
N ASN A 12 13.37 -5.25 18.75
CA ASN A 12 13.51 -6.10 19.93
C ASN A 12 12.50 -7.25 19.97
N CYS A 13 11.66 -7.43 18.94
CA CYS A 13 10.69 -8.53 18.89
C CYS A 13 11.39 -9.84 18.48
N PRO A 14 11.41 -10.88 19.34
CA PRO A 14 12.01 -12.16 18.99
C PRO A 14 11.39 -12.79 17.74
N ALA A 15 10.10 -12.56 17.50
CA ALA A 15 9.42 -13.05 16.31
C ALA A 15 9.86 -12.34 15.03
N ALA A 16 10.13 -11.03 15.08
CA ALA A 16 10.70 -10.30 13.95
C ALA A 16 12.11 -10.82 13.62
N GLY A 17 12.95 -11.09 14.64
CA GLY A 17 14.25 -11.72 14.45
C GLY A 17 14.16 -13.12 13.82
N LYS A 18 13.23 -13.96 14.29
CA LYS A 18 12.97 -15.29 13.70
C LYS A 18 12.53 -15.18 12.24
N PHE A 19 11.60 -14.27 11.94
CA PHE A 19 11.13 -14.02 10.58
C PHE A 19 12.28 -13.62 9.65
N LEU A 20 13.09 -12.63 10.04
CA LEU A 20 14.22 -12.16 9.23
C LEU A 20 15.24 -13.28 8.98
N ASN A 21 15.57 -14.09 9.99
CA ASN A 21 16.49 -15.22 9.83
C ASN A 21 15.95 -16.27 8.86
N THR A 22 14.67 -16.66 8.98
CA THR A 22 14.04 -17.61 8.06
C THR A 22 13.95 -17.07 6.64
N MET A 23 13.61 -15.79 6.47
CA MET A 23 13.53 -15.17 5.14
C MET A 23 14.90 -15.04 4.48
N ASN A 24 15.96 -14.76 5.25
CA ASN A 24 17.31 -14.60 4.72
C ASN A 24 17.86 -15.89 4.05
N GLU A 25 17.35 -17.07 4.42
CA GLU A 25 17.75 -18.33 3.78
C GLU A 25 17.10 -18.54 2.40
N ILE A 26 15.98 -17.86 2.12
CA ILE A 26 15.16 -18.08 0.92
C ILE A 26 14.91 -16.82 0.09
N SER A 27 15.47 -15.68 0.49
CA SER A 27 15.26 -14.39 -0.18
C SER A 27 16.50 -13.52 -0.10
N GLU A 28 16.67 -12.68 -1.12
CA GLU A 28 17.68 -11.62 -1.13
C GLU A 28 16.99 -10.28 -0.90
N GLN A 29 17.50 -9.49 0.06
CA GLN A 29 17.01 -8.14 0.28
C GLN A 29 17.47 -7.22 -0.85
N THR A 30 16.61 -7.03 -1.85
CA THR A 30 16.91 -6.12 -2.97
C THR A 30 16.69 -4.66 -2.61
N TYR A 31 15.78 -4.39 -1.67
CA TYR A 31 15.34 -3.04 -1.36
C TYR A 31 14.56 -2.98 -0.04
N GLN A 32 14.76 -1.89 0.72
CA GLN A 32 13.97 -1.57 1.91
C GLN A 32 13.83 -0.06 2.01
N PHE A 33 12.64 0.39 2.41
CA PHE A 33 12.39 1.78 2.68
C PHE A 33 11.47 1.93 3.88
N MET A 34 11.44 3.14 4.43
CA MET A 34 10.55 3.50 5.51
C MET A 34 9.26 4.11 4.94
N GLY A 35 8.12 3.46 5.16
CA GLY A 35 6.81 4.01 4.84
C GLY A 35 6.25 4.82 6.01
N MET A 36 5.76 6.04 5.73
CA MET A 36 5.00 6.86 6.68
C MET A 36 3.51 6.79 6.30
N PRO A 37 2.67 6.06 7.06
CA PRO A 37 1.24 5.99 6.79
C PRO A 37 0.61 7.37 6.89
N LEU A 38 -0.10 7.80 5.84
CA LEU A 38 -0.79 9.09 5.81
C LEU A 38 -2.28 8.93 6.13
N MET A 39 -2.89 7.88 5.57
CA MET A 39 -4.29 7.50 5.82
C MET A 39 -4.53 6.07 5.34
N GLY A 40 -5.55 5.43 5.90
CA GLY A 40 -5.98 4.10 5.52
C GLY A 40 -7.20 3.68 6.31
N ASP A 41 -7.85 2.61 5.85
CA ASP A 41 -8.96 1.96 6.54
C ASP A 41 -8.98 0.46 6.18
N GLY A 42 -9.75 -0.33 6.94
CA GLY A 42 -9.81 -1.78 6.83
C GLY A 42 -8.65 -2.50 7.54
N ASP A 43 -8.75 -3.83 7.61
CA ASP A 43 -7.73 -4.69 8.24
C ASP A 43 -6.84 -5.32 7.17
N PRO A 44 -5.59 -4.86 6.99
CA PRO A 44 -4.68 -5.42 5.99
C PRO A 44 -4.28 -6.87 6.31
N ASN A 45 -4.45 -7.37 7.53
CA ASN A 45 -4.17 -8.78 7.84
C ASN A 45 -5.27 -9.72 7.32
N ALA A 46 -6.44 -9.18 6.96
CA ALA A 46 -7.53 -9.95 6.35
C ALA A 46 -7.37 -10.09 4.83
N ASP A 47 -6.42 -9.37 4.22
CA ASP A 47 -6.17 -9.36 2.78
C ASP A 47 -5.03 -10.32 2.40
N GLN A 48 -5.15 -10.96 1.23
CA GLN A 48 -4.12 -11.86 0.68
C GLN A 48 -3.55 -11.36 -0.65
N VAL A 49 -4.20 -10.39 -1.29
CA VAL A 49 -3.77 -9.77 -2.53
C VAL A 49 -3.83 -8.25 -2.39
N PHE A 50 -2.80 -7.56 -2.89
CA PHE A 50 -2.70 -6.11 -2.85
C PHE A 50 -2.40 -5.57 -4.25
N GLN A 51 -3.20 -4.61 -4.68
CA GLN A 51 -2.87 -3.77 -5.84
C GLN A 51 -2.19 -2.50 -5.35
N VAL A 52 -0.93 -2.31 -5.75
CA VAL A 52 -0.08 -1.21 -5.28
C VAL A 52 0.19 -0.24 -6.41
N PHE A 53 -0.08 1.04 -6.18
CA PHE A 53 0.18 2.15 -7.09
C PHE A 53 1.39 2.94 -6.59
N LEU A 54 2.50 2.89 -7.32
CA LEU A 54 3.71 3.65 -7.03
C LEU A 54 3.69 4.96 -7.82
N MET A 55 3.98 6.10 -7.18
CA MET A 55 3.77 7.40 -7.79
C MET A 55 4.66 8.51 -7.23
N ASP A 56 4.93 9.50 -8.09
CA ASP A 56 5.37 10.82 -7.64
C ASP A 56 4.17 11.72 -7.39
N VAL A 57 4.17 12.36 -6.22
CA VAL A 57 3.16 13.35 -5.83
C VAL A 57 3.83 14.69 -5.57
N LYS A 58 3.46 15.70 -6.36
CA LYS A 58 4.02 17.07 -6.27
C LYS A 58 3.35 17.91 -5.18
N ASP A 59 2.04 17.69 -4.97
CA ASP A 59 1.25 18.34 -3.93
C ASP A 59 0.58 17.27 -3.05
N PRO A 60 1.27 16.81 -1.99
CA PRO A 60 0.77 15.75 -1.12
C PRO A 60 -0.56 16.09 -0.44
N ALA A 61 -0.80 17.36 -0.09
CA ALA A 61 -2.01 17.76 0.61
C ALA A 61 -3.24 17.68 -0.31
N SER A 62 -3.13 18.22 -1.54
CA SER A 62 -4.20 18.12 -2.54
C SER A 62 -4.44 16.68 -2.96
N TYR A 63 -3.37 15.88 -3.11
CA TYR A 63 -3.49 14.48 -3.45
C TYR A 63 -4.20 13.68 -2.34
N ALA A 64 -3.78 13.81 -1.08
CA ALA A 64 -4.41 13.13 0.04
C ALA A 64 -5.89 13.48 0.18
N LYS A 65 -6.27 14.76 -0.05
CA LYS A 65 -7.68 15.18 -0.07
C LYS A 65 -8.47 14.53 -1.21
N ALA A 66 -7.91 14.48 -2.42
CA ALA A 66 -8.56 13.84 -3.56
C ALA A 66 -8.71 12.33 -3.35
N TYR A 67 -7.67 11.68 -2.82
CA TYR A 67 -7.65 10.25 -2.50
C TYR A 67 -8.65 9.89 -1.41
N SER A 68 -8.72 10.67 -0.33
CA SER A 68 -9.73 10.49 0.73
C SER A 68 -11.16 10.55 0.19
N ASN A 69 -11.47 11.51 -0.70
CA ASN A 69 -12.78 11.58 -1.34
C ASN A 69 -13.10 10.35 -2.20
N LEU A 70 -12.10 9.81 -2.91
CA LEU A 70 -12.27 8.59 -3.70
C LEU A 70 -12.58 7.40 -2.79
N MET A 71 -11.81 7.22 -1.71
CA MET A 71 -11.98 6.08 -0.81
C MET A 71 -13.25 6.16 0.02
N SER A 72 -13.75 7.37 0.31
CA SER A 72 -15.00 7.57 1.05
C SER A 72 -16.26 7.07 0.33
N SER A 73 -16.20 6.79 -0.98
CA SER A 73 -17.33 6.16 -1.68
C SER A 73 -17.51 4.70 -1.29
N GLY A 74 -16.45 4.03 -0.80
CA GLY A 74 -16.45 2.60 -0.48
C GLY A 74 -16.48 1.67 -1.70
N GLU A 75 -16.46 2.21 -2.92
CA GLU A 75 -16.62 1.42 -4.14
C GLU A 75 -15.27 0.97 -4.75
N GLN A 76 -14.17 1.53 -4.26
CA GLN A 76 -12.88 1.43 -4.97
C GLN A 76 -11.98 0.29 -4.51
N CYS A 77 -11.98 -0.03 -3.22
CA CYS A 77 -11.22 -1.13 -2.65
C CYS A 77 -12.17 -2.01 -1.83
N ALA A 78 -12.14 -3.33 -2.05
CA ALA A 78 -13.04 -4.27 -1.38
C ALA A 78 -12.58 -4.68 0.04
N GLY A 79 -11.27 -4.62 0.30
CA GLY A 79 -10.66 -4.88 1.60
C GLY A 79 -10.07 -3.62 2.22
N SER A 80 -8.84 -3.71 2.72
CA SER A 80 -8.12 -2.56 3.26
C SER A 80 -7.63 -1.61 2.16
N TRP A 81 -7.30 -0.38 2.55
CA TRP A 81 -6.60 0.55 1.67
C TRP A 81 -5.70 1.46 2.48
N ALA A 82 -4.64 1.96 1.85
CA ALA A 82 -3.84 3.01 2.47
C ALA A 82 -3.18 3.92 1.43
N LEU A 83 -2.78 5.08 1.92
CA LEU A 83 -1.86 6.01 1.29
C LEU A 83 -0.65 6.20 2.20
N VAL A 84 0.54 6.03 1.64
CA VAL A 84 1.80 6.02 2.39
C VAL A 84 2.82 6.91 1.68
N ALA A 85 3.44 7.82 2.42
CA ALA A 85 4.60 8.55 1.95
C ALA A 85 5.86 7.69 2.11
N MET A 86 6.71 7.70 1.10
CA MET A 86 7.93 6.92 1.07
C MET A 86 9.11 7.78 1.56
N GLY A 87 9.74 7.34 2.64
CA GLY A 87 10.81 8.04 3.35
C GLY A 87 12.20 7.46 3.08
N PRO A 88 13.12 7.53 4.06
CA PRO A 88 14.50 7.06 3.91
C PRO A 88 14.61 5.62 3.40
N GLY A 89 15.65 5.35 2.61
CA GLY A 89 15.85 4.08 1.90
C GLY A 89 15.14 4.02 0.54
N MET A 90 14.29 5.01 0.23
CA MET A 90 13.56 5.04 -1.03
C MET A 90 14.43 5.47 -2.23
N ASN A 91 14.48 4.66 -3.29
CA ASN A 91 14.89 5.07 -4.62
C ASN A 91 13.71 5.77 -5.31
N VAL A 92 13.64 7.10 -5.09
CA VAL A 92 12.55 7.95 -5.58
C VAL A 92 12.48 7.96 -7.11
N GLU A 93 13.61 7.90 -7.81
CA GLU A 93 13.61 7.90 -9.28
C GLU A 93 12.90 6.66 -9.85
N ARG A 94 13.09 5.51 -9.21
CA ARG A 94 12.52 4.23 -9.67
C ARG A 94 11.11 3.99 -9.15
N TYR A 95 10.82 4.32 -7.90
CA TYR A 95 9.60 3.90 -7.21
C TYR A 95 8.69 5.07 -6.80
N GLY A 96 9.16 6.30 -6.91
CA GLY A 96 8.40 7.51 -6.62
C GLY A 96 8.48 7.97 -5.16
N THR A 97 7.62 8.92 -4.80
CA THR A 97 7.56 9.52 -3.46
C THR A 97 6.44 8.96 -2.58
N HIS A 98 5.42 8.33 -3.18
CA HIS A 98 4.28 7.76 -2.45
C HIS A 98 3.87 6.43 -3.05
N PHE A 99 3.23 5.60 -2.23
CA PHE A 99 2.41 4.52 -2.73
C PHE A 99 1.01 4.54 -2.13
N ALA A 100 0.06 4.04 -2.89
CA ALA A 100 -1.27 3.70 -2.39
C ALA A 100 -1.54 2.22 -2.67
N TYR A 101 -2.41 1.59 -1.89
CA TYR A 101 -2.86 0.24 -2.20
C TYR A 101 -4.34 0.04 -1.95
N CYS A 102 -4.92 -0.92 -2.68
CA CYS A 102 -6.15 -1.62 -2.31
C CYS A 102 -5.79 -3.07 -1.97
N GLY A 103 -6.31 -3.56 -0.85
CA GLY A 103 -6.25 -4.94 -0.41
C GLY A 103 -7.51 -5.69 -0.80
N PHE A 104 -7.34 -6.99 -1.00
CA PHE A 104 -8.37 -7.94 -1.38
C PHE A 104 -8.16 -9.24 -0.60
N LYS A 105 -9.27 -9.83 -0.16
CA LYS A 105 -9.28 -11.07 0.61
C LYS A 105 -8.56 -12.23 -0.11
N ASP A 106 -8.75 -12.33 -1.41
CA ASP A 106 -8.16 -13.36 -2.26
C ASP A 106 -8.08 -12.90 -3.73
N ILE A 107 -7.49 -13.75 -4.57
CA ILE A 107 -7.31 -13.45 -5.99
C ILE A 107 -8.62 -13.41 -6.77
N ASP A 108 -9.63 -14.18 -6.36
CA ASP A 108 -10.92 -14.23 -7.05
C ASP A 108 -11.66 -12.90 -6.85
N VAL A 109 -11.69 -12.37 -5.62
CA VAL A 109 -12.26 -11.05 -5.31
C VAL A 109 -11.53 -9.93 -6.07
N TYR A 110 -10.20 -10.03 -6.20
CA TYR A 110 -9.42 -9.08 -7.00
C TYR A 110 -9.82 -9.12 -8.49
N LEU A 111 -9.88 -10.32 -9.07
CA LEU A 111 -10.21 -10.50 -10.49
C LEU A 111 -11.67 -10.11 -10.79
N ASP A 112 -12.61 -10.44 -9.90
CA ASP A 112 -14.01 -10.02 -10.01
C ASP A 112 -14.14 -8.50 -9.99
N GLY A 113 -13.42 -7.82 -9.10
CA GLY A 113 -13.38 -6.36 -9.06
C GLY A 113 -12.79 -5.76 -10.34
N TYR A 114 -11.70 -6.33 -10.87
CA TYR A 114 -11.09 -5.89 -12.11
C TYR A 114 -11.98 -6.11 -13.34
N MET A 115 -12.65 -7.26 -13.41
CA MET A 115 -13.50 -7.64 -14.55
C MET A 115 -14.88 -6.96 -14.51
N SER A 116 -15.41 -6.67 -13.32
CA SER A 116 -16.74 -6.07 -13.16
C SER A 116 -16.70 -4.55 -13.28
N ASN A 117 -15.58 -3.90 -12.94
CA ASN A 117 -15.40 -2.46 -13.01
C ASN A 117 -14.86 -1.99 -14.38
N VAL A 118 -15.47 -2.46 -15.46
CA VAL A 118 -15.08 -2.06 -16.83
C VAL A 118 -15.36 -0.56 -17.08
N THR A 119 -16.32 0.00 -16.36
CA THR A 119 -16.66 1.44 -16.44
C THR A 119 -16.14 2.15 -15.19
N PRO A 120 -15.29 3.19 -15.33
CA PRO A 120 -14.85 3.98 -14.20
C PRO A 120 -16.03 4.64 -13.49
N THR A 121 -16.04 4.57 -12.16
CA THR A 121 -17.01 5.32 -11.34
C THR A 121 -16.84 6.83 -11.56
N LYS A 122 -17.87 7.61 -11.23
CA LYS A 122 -17.80 9.07 -11.33
C LYS A 122 -16.72 9.62 -10.40
N GLU A 123 -16.63 9.05 -9.21
CA GLU A 123 -15.69 9.38 -8.14
C GLU A 123 -14.25 9.12 -8.60
N TYR A 124 -14.00 7.97 -9.25
CA TYR A 124 -12.70 7.69 -9.86
C TYR A 124 -12.37 8.67 -10.98
N THR A 125 -13.33 8.97 -11.84
CA THR A 125 -13.15 9.94 -12.94
C THR A 125 -12.80 11.33 -12.40
N ASP A 126 -13.49 11.78 -11.37
CA ASP A 126 -13.24 13.06 -10.71
C ASP A 126 -11.91 13.08 -9.96
N PHE A 127 -11.51 11.96 -9.35
CA PHE A 127 -10.19 11.79 -8.75
C PHE A 127 -9.09 11.97 -9.80
N ILE A 128 -9.17 11.25 -10.93
CA ILE A 128 -8.15 11.31 -12.00
C ILE A 128 -8.00 12.74 -12.53
N LYS A 129 -9.11 13.47 -12.73
CA LYS A 129 -9.07 14.88 -13.14
C LYS A 129 -8.39 15.78 -12.12
N LYS A 130 -8.62 15.57 -10.83
CA LYS A 130 -8.03 16.39 -9.75
C LYS A 130 -6.53 16.14 -9.57
N VAL A 131 -6.07 14.92 -9.86
CA VAL A 131 -4.67 14.53 -9.62
C VAL A 131 -3.80 14.57 -10.88
N SER A 132 -4.36 14.81 -12.07
CA SER A 132 -3.66 14.64 -13.35
C SER A 132 -2.39 15.49 -13.51
N ASN A 133 -2.31 16.64 -12.86
CA ASN A 133 -1.15 17.54 -12.89
C ASN A 133 -0.24 17.44 -11.65
N ILE A 134 -0.68 16.75 -10.59
CA ILE A 134 0.04 16.62 -9.32
C ILE A 134 0.51 15.19 -9.03
N ARG A 135 0.05 14.20 -9.80
CA ARG A 135 0.45 12.79 -9.72
C ARG A 135 1.06 12.30 -11.03
N GLU A 136 2.22 11.67 -10.94
CA GLU A 136 2.78 10.81 -11.98
C GLU A 136 2.82 9.36 -11.48
N LEU A 137 2.20 8.44 -12.21
CA LEU A 137 2.19 7.01 -11.86
C LEU A 137 3.47 6.37 -12.40
N LYS A 138 4.27 5.76 -11.53
CA LYS A 138 5.51 5.06 -11.90
C LYS A 138 5.27 3.61 -12.24
N ALA A 139 4.46 2.92 -11.45
CA ALA A 139 4.16 1.52 -11.63
C ALA A 139 2.83 1.14 -10.96
N VAL A 140 2.26 0.05 -11.44
CA VAL A 140 1.16 -0.67 -10.77
C VAL A 140 1.62 -2.10 -10.58
N ASN A 141 1.68 -2.53 -9.33
CA ASN A 141 2.09 -3.87 -8.97
C ASN A 141 0.90 -4.63 -8.37
N MET A 142 0.94 -5.95 -8.54
CA MET A 142 0.13 -6.87 -7.74
C MET A 142 1.06 -7.63 -6.81
N SER A 143 0.70 -7.74 -5.55
CA SER A 143 1.45 -8.49 -4.55
C SER A 143 0.51 -9.50 -3.90
N GLY A 144 0.98 -10.74 -3.77
CA GLY A 144 0.28 -11.80 -3.03
C GLY A 144 1.02 -12.12 -1.74
N VAL A 145 0.28 -12.42 -0.68
CA VAL A 145 0.86 -12.89 0.58
C VAL A 145 1.30 -14.35 0.41
N VAL A 146 2.60 -14.60 0.50
CA VAL A 146 3.17 -15.95 0.45
C VAL A 146 3.22 -16.58 1.85
N LYS A 147 3.48 -15.76 2.87
CA LYS A 147 3.50 -16.14 4.27
C LYS A 147 3.30 -14.91 5.13
N ASP A 148 2.47 -15.04 6.16
CA ASP A 148 2.23 -13.99 7.16
C ASP A 148 2.74 -14.43 8.54
N TRP A 149 3.08 -13.46 9.37
CA TRP A 149 3.33 -13.68 10.78
C TRP A 149 1.99 -13.69 11.53
N ALA A 150 1.46 -14.88 11.81
CA ALA A 150 0.38 -15.03 12.77
C ALA A 150 0.98 -15.25 14.17
N PRO A 151 0.62 -14.49 15.20
CA PRO A 151 1.13 -14.66 16.57
C PRO A 151 0.82 -16.04 17.21
N GLN A 152 0.14 -16.94 16.51
CA GLN A 152 -0.23 -18.29 16.96
C GLN A 152 0.44 -19.42 16.14
N GLN A 153 1.41 -19.12 15.27
CA GLN A 153 2.20 -20.12 14.52
C GLN A 153 3.64 -20.29 15.05
#